data_AF-A0A520NNJ8-F1
#
_entry.id   AF-A0A520NNJ8-F1
#
_cell.length_a   1.000
_cell.length_b   1.000
_cell.length_c   1.000
_cell.angle_alpha   90.00
_cell.angle_beta   90.00
_cell.angle_gamma   90.00
#
_symmetry.space_group_name_H-M   'P 1'
#
loop_
_entity.id
_entity.type
_entity.pdbx_description
1 polymer ?
#
loop_
_entity_poly.entity_id
_entity_poly.type
_entity_poly.pdbx_seq_one_letter_code
_entity_poly.pdbx_strand_id
1 'polypeptide(L)'
;MARNPRRDRDNRQDSDIVDKLVSINRVAKVVKGGRRFGFAALVVVGDEKGRVGFGSGKAREVPEAIRKGTEKAKRNMIRVPLREGRTLHHDVRGHYGAGKVVLRAAPPGTGIIAGGPMRAIFETLGVQDVVAKSLGTQNPHNMIKATFEALKNLQSPRTVATRRGRKVGDIVGRRDEERAEA
;
A
#
# COMPACT_ATOMS: atom_id res chain seq x y z
N MET A 1 -38.66 1.13 16.28
CA MET A 1 -37.20 0.86 16.22
C MET A 1 -36.58 1.77 15.16
N ALA A 2 -35.93 2.87 15.56
CA ALA A 2 -35.30 3.79 14.61
C ALA A 2 -34.01 3.15 14.06
N ARG A 3 -33.99 2.87 12.74
CA ARG A 3 -32.81 2.38 12.02
C ARG A 3 -31.72 3.46 12.11
N ASN A 4 -30.66 3.18 12.85
CA ASN A 4 -29.58 4.14 13.13
C ASN A 4 -28.82 4.48 11.82
N PRO A 5 -28.94 5.70 11.27
CA PRO A 5 -28.42 6.05 9.93
C PRO A 5 -26.88 6.11 9.87
N ARG A 6 -26.19 5.96 10.99
CA ARG A 6 -24.72 5.88 11.06
C ARG A 6 -24.20 4.54 10.54
N ARG A 7 -24.94 3.44 10.73
CA ARG A 7 -24.50 2.08 10.35
C ARG A 7 -24.58 1.84 8.83
N ASP A 8 -25.51 2.52 8.15
CA ASP A 8 -25.66 2.45 6.70
C ASP A 8 -24.56 3.20 5.92
N ARG A 9 -23.86 4.17 6.52
CA ARG A 9 -22.72 4.86 5.88
C ARG A 9 -21.43 4.04 5.89
N ASP A 10 -21.14 3.32 6.98
CA ASP A 10 -19.98 2.44 7.06
C ASP A 10 -20.08 1.29 6.04
N ASN A 11 -21.25 0.70 5.88
CA ASN A 11 -21.47 -0.37 4.90
C ASN A 11 -21.26 0.07 3.44
N ARG A 12 -21.53 1.34 3.08
CA ARG A 12 -21.30 1.86 1.72
C ARG A 12 -19.85 2.20 1.44
N GLN A 13 -19.05 2.52 2.46
CA GLN A 13 -17.61 2.73 2.28
C GLN A 13 -16.85 1.40 2.14
N ASP A 14 -17.42 0.31 2.66
CA ASP A 14 -16.86 -1.03 2.55
C ASP A 14 -17.01 -1.65 1.15
N SER A 15 -17.98 -1.19 0.34
CA SER A 15 -18.30 -1.77 -0.98
C SER A 15 -17.27 -1.51 -2.08
N ASP A 16 -16.43 -0.47 -1.94
CA ASP A 16 -15.42 -0.09 -2.94
C ASP A 16 -14.00 -0.58 -2.59
N ILE A 17 -13.87 -1.41 -1.54
CA ILE A 17 -12.58 -1.82 -1.02
C ILE A 17 -12.15 -3.15 -1.66
N VAL A 18 -11.04 -3.10 -2.39
CA VAL A 18 -10.39 -4.27 -3.00
C VAL A 18 -9.39 -4.86 -2.02
N ASP A 19 -9.49 -6.16 -1.76
CA ASP A 19 -8.52 -6.91 -0.97
C ASP A 19 -7.67 -7.84 -1.83
N LYS A 20 -6.38 -7.92 -1.52
CA LYS A 20 -5.42 -8.82 -2.14
C LYS A 20 -4.68 -9.63 -1.10
N LEU A 21 -4.69 -10.94 -1.28
CA LEU A 21 -3.91 -11.86 -0.50
C LEU A 21 -2.46 -11.88 -1.01
N VAL A 22 -1.50 -11.64 -0.12
CA VAL A 22 -0.08 -11.63 -0.49
C VAL A 22 0.62 -12.94 -0.13
N SER A 23 0.36 -13.45 1.07
CA SER A 23 1.02 -14.66 1.56
C SER A 23 0.15 -15.36 2.59
N ILE A 24 0.14 -16.70 2.52
CA ILE A 24 -0.41 -17.58 3.54
C ILE A 24 0.72 -18.47 4.04
N ASN A 25 0.88 -18.53 5.35
CA ASN A 25 1.85 -19.39 6.02
C ASN A 25 1.13 -20.33 6.98
N ARG A 26 1.42 -21.63 6.90
CA ARG A 26 1.03 -22.59 7.93
C ARG A 26 2.08 -22.55 9.05
N VAL A 27 1.66 -22.13 10.24
CA VAL A 27 2.51 -22.01 11.43
C VAL A 27 2.14 -23.08 12.46
N ALA A 28 3.10 -23.56 13.23
CA ALA A 28 2.88 -24.63 14.20
C ALA A 28 3.43 -24.26 15.60
N LYS A 29 2.67 -24.55 16.64
CA LYS A 29 3.14 -24.57 18.04
C LYS A 29 3.33 -26.03 18.47
N VAL A 30 4.55 -26.38 18.88
CA VAL A 30 4.87 -27.72 19.41
C VAL A 30 4.35 -27.84 20.84
N VAL A 31 3.74 -28.98 21.17
CA VAL A 31 3.23 -29.35 22.51
C VAL A 31 3.60 -30.80 22.82
N LYS A 32 3.46 -31.23 24.09
CA LYS A 32 3.85 -32.58 24.55
C LYS A 32 3.28 -33.76 23.72
N GLY A 33 2.12 -33.57 23.10
CA GLY A 33 1.42 -34.60 22.31
C GLY A 33 1.39 -34.33 20.80
N GLY A 34 2.19 -33.40 20.27
CA GLY A 34 2.24 -33.14 18.82
C GLY A 34 2.40 -31.66 18.45
N ARG A 35 1.80 -31.26 17.32
CA ARG A 35 1.89 -29.88 16.80
C ARG A 35 0.49 -29.31 16.59
N ARG A 36 0.22 -28.16 17.21
CA ARG A 36 -0.98 -27.37 16.94
C ARG A 36 -0.72 -26.44 15.76
N PHE A 37 -1.38 -26.70 14.64
CA PHE A 37 -1.28 -25.86 13.44
C PHE A 37 -2.21 -24.64 13.53
N GLY A 38 -1.82 -23.58 12.84
CA GLY A 38 -2.66 -22.45 12.50
C GLY A 38 -2.19 -21.83 11.19
N PHE A 39 -2.99 -20.95 10.62
CA PHE A 39 -2.67 -20.24 9.39
C PHE A 39 -2.51 -18.76 9.70
N ALA A 40 -1.46 -18.16 9.14
CA ALA A 40 -1.23 -16.74 9.15
C ALA A 40 -1.40 -16.22 7.72
N ALA A 41 -2.25 -15.21 7.55
CA ALA A 41 -2.49 -14.55 6.26
C ALA A 41 -2.00 -13.10 6.33
N LEU A 42 -1.32 -12.66 5.28
CA LEU A 42 -0.93 -11.28 5.04
C LEU A 42 -1.79 -10.74 3.90
N VAL A 43 -2.59 -9.72 4.21
CA VAL A 43 -3.58 -9.15 3.31
C VAL A 43 -3.28 -7.67 3.13
N VAL A 44 -3.44 -7.19 1.91
CA VAL A 44 -3.38 -5.78 1.54
C VAL A 44 -4.77 -5.38 1.07
N VAL A 45 -5.18 -4.17 1.42
CA VAL A 45 -6.52 -3.65 1.18
C VAL A 45 -6.38 -2.22 0.66
N GLY A 46 -7.17 -1.84 -0.33
CA GLY A 46 -7.17 -0.47 -0.85
C GLY A 46 -8.45 -0.14 -1.60
N ASP A 47 -8.63 1.13 -1.92
CA ASP A 47 -9.84 1.64 -2.59
C ASP A 47 -9.59 2.09 -4.03
N GLU A 48 -8.42 1.78 -4.59
CA GLU A 48 -7.93 2.22 -5.91
C GLU A 48 -7.96 3.75 -6.15
N LYS A 49 -8.29 4.53 -5.12
CA LYS A 49 -8.43 6.00 -5.14
C LYS A 49 -7.34 6.66 -4.30
N GLY A 50 -6.21 5.96 -4.11
CA GLY A 50 -5.06 6.44 -3.35
C GLY A 50 -5.10 6.16 -1.84
N ARG A 51 -6.00 5.30 -1.34
CA ARG A 51 -5.91 4.74 0.02
C ARG A 51 -5.50 3.28 -0.01
N VAL A 52 -4.57 2.91 0.85
CA VAL A 52 -4.08 1.53 0.97
C VAL A 52 -3.72 1.21 2.41
N GLY A 53 -3.93 -0.03 2.83
CA GLY A 53 -3.66 -0.55 4.16
C GLY A 53 -3.19 -2.00 4.06
N PHE A 54 -2.52 -2.48 5.11
CA PHE A 54 -2.13 -3.88 5.21
C PHE A 54 -2.46 -4.44 6.59
N GLY A 55 -2.68 -5.75 6.64
CA GLY A 55 -3.07 -6.44 7.85
C GLY A 55 -2.53 -7.85 7.86
N SER A 56 -2.25 -8.36 9.07
CA SER A 56 -1.95 -9.77 9.28
C SER A 56 -2.99 -10.35 10.21
N GLY A 57 -3.51 -11.52 9.85
CA GLY A 57 -4.44 -12.29 10.63
C GLY A 57 -3.89 -13.69 10.89
N LYS A 58 -4.22 -14.26 12.05
CA LYS A 58 -3.90 -15.64 12.40
C LYS A 58 -5.13 -16.33 12.96
N ALA A 59 -5.41 -17.53 12.46
CA ALA A 59 -6.53 -18.34 12.91
C ALA A 59 -6.24 -19.84 12.74
N ARG A 60 -7.19 -20.69 13.14
CA ARG A 60 -7.08 -22.15 12.91
C ARG A 60 -7.41 -22.53 11.48
N GLU A 61 -8.25 -21.75 10.81
CA GLU A 61 -8.67 -21.93 9.44
C GLU A 61 -8.20 -20.76 8.56
N VAL A 62 -8.03 -21.02 7.26
CA VAL A 62 -7.56 -20.02 6.30
C VAL A 62 -8.57 -18.86 6.13
N PRO A 63 -9.89 -19.10 5.91
CA PRO A 63 -10.84 -18.01 5.69
C PRO A 63 -10.93 -17.06 6.89
N GLU A 64 -10.89 -17.62 8.11
CA GLU A 64 -10.92 -16.83 9.34
C GLU A 64 -9.65 -15.99 9.51
N ALA A 65 -8.48 -16.51 9.10
CA ALA A 65 -7.22 -15.77 9.13
C ALA A 65 -7.25 -14.60 8.14
N ILE A 66 -7.79 -14.81 6.93
CA ILE A 66 -7.95 -13.77 5.92
C ILE A 66 -8.89 -12.68 6.44
N ARG A 67 -10.07 -13.04 6.95
CA ARG A 67 -11.04 -12.08 7.50
C ARG A 67 -10.43 -11.19 8.58
N LYS A 68 -9.71 -11.78 9.55
CA LYS A 68 -8.99 -11.02 10.59
C LYS A 68 -7.91 -10.10 10.00
N GLY A 69 -7.23 -10.55 8.95
CA GLY A 69 -6.27 -9.75 8.20
C GLY A 69 -6.92 -8.53 7.53
N THR A 70 -8.02 -8.75 6.82
CA THR A 70 -8.79 -7.71 6.11
C THR A 70 -9.35 -6.66 7.08
N GLU A 71 -9.97 -7.09 8.20
CA GLU A 71 -10.48 -6.16 9.22
C GLU A 71 -9.36 -5.30 9.82
N LYS A 72 -8.17 -5.88 10.05
CA LYS A 72 -7.00 -5.14 10.55
C LYS A 72 -6.43 -4.19 9.50
N ALA A 73 -6.44 -4.57 8.22
CA ALA A 73 -5.96 -3.74 7.14
C ALA A 73 -6.84 -2.50 6.93
N LYS A 74 -8.17 -2.67 6.96
CA LYS A 74 -9.15 -1.57 6.85
C LYS A 74 -8.94 -0.48 7.91
N ARG A 75 -8.61 -0.87 9.14
CA ARG A 75 -8.33 0.08 10.23
C ARG A 75 -7.03 0.86 10.04
N ASN A 76 -6.06 0.32 9.31
CA ASN A 76 -4.73 0.89 9.13
C ASN A 76 -4.50 1.48 7.74
N MET A 77 -5.57 1.89 7.04
CA MET A 77 -5.44 2.52 5.73
C MET A 77 -4.79 3.90 5.85
N ILE A 78 -3.82 4.16 4.97
CA ILE A 78 -3.17 5.46 4.80
C ILE A 78 -3.58 6.07 3.46
N ARG A 79 -3.59 7.39 3.38
CA ARG A 79 -3.79 8.13 2.14
C ARG A 79 -2.44 8.50 1.53
N VAL A 80 -2.21 8.10 0.28
CA VAL A 80 -0.97 8.40 -0.46
C VAL A 80 -1.24 9.53 -1.46
N PRO A 81 -0.40 10.57 -1.53
CA PRO A 81 -0.54 11.62 -2.53
C PRO A 81 -0.07 11.13 -3.90
N LEU A 82 -0.99 10.89 -4.83
CA LEU A 82 -0.67 10.46 -6.19
C LEU A 82 -0.67 11.64 -7.16
N ARG A 83 0.25 11.60 -8.14
CA ARG A 83 0.26 12.52 -9.28
C ARG A 83 -0.79 12.05 -10.27
N GLU A 84 -1.76 12.92 -10.56
CA GLU A 84 -2.84 12.68 -11.55
C GLU A 84 -3.63 11.38 -11.30
N GLY A 85 -3.56 10.84 -10.07
CA GLY A 85 -4.14 9.53 -9.73
C GLY A 85 -3.46 8.34 -10.42
N ARG A 86 -2.31 8.53 -11.08
CA ARG A 86 -1.69 7.52 -11.96
C ARG A 86 -0.29 7.07 -11.52
N THR A 87 0.55 7.99 -11.05
CA THR A 87 1.97 7.75 -10.73
C THR A 87 2.40 8.46 -9.42
N LEU A 88 3.63 8.21 -8.98
CA LEU A 88 4.24 8.87 -7.81
C LEU A 88 4.77 10.27 -8.17
N HIS A 89 4.85 11.17 -7.17
CA HIS A 89 5.38 12.53 -7.40
C HIS A 89 6.90 12.58 -7.58
N HIS A 90 7.64 11.73 -6.88
CA HIS A 90 9.10 11.65 -6.93
C HIS A 90 9.57 10.27 -6.47
N ASP A 91 10.83 9.98 -6.73
CA ASP A 91 11.48 8.75 -6.31
C ASP A 91 11.67 8.74 -4.79
N VAL A 92 11.28 7.64 -4.14
CA VAL A 92 11.36 7.48 -2.68
C VAL A 92 11.99 6.16 -2.31
N ARG A 93 12.67 6.15 -1.17
CA ARG A 93 13.28 4.95 -0.60
C ARG A 93 12.58 4.62 0.72
N GLY A 94 12.33 3.34 0.92
CA GLY A 94 11.70 2.81 2.13
C GLY A 94 12.63 1.82 2.82
N HIS A 95 12.69 1.92 4.14
CA HIS A 95 13.48 1.02 4.96
C HIS A 95 12.67 0.55 6.16
N TYR A 96 12.64 -0.75 6.40
CA TYR A 96 12.04 -1.33 7.59
C TYR A 96 12.72 -2.66 7.93
N GLY A 97 13.41 -2.72 9.08
CA GLY A 97 14.19 -3.90 9.48
C GLY A 97 15.19 -4.29 8.38
N ALA A 98 15.12 -5.52 7.86
CA ALA A 98 15.95 -5.96 6.73
C ALA A 98 15.37 -5.60 5.33
N GLY A 99 14.20 -4.96 5.28
CA GLY A 99 13.57 -4.50 4.05
C GLY A 99 14.17 -3.19 3.56
N LYS A 100 14.64 -3.18 2.31
CA LYS A 100 15.09 -1.99 1.58
C LYS A 100 14.38 -1.96 0.25
N VAL A 101 13.54 -0.96 0.03
CA VAL A 101 12.73 -0.81 -1.19
C VAL A 101 13.02 0.54 -1.81
N VAL A 102 13.14 0.57 -3.13
CA VAL A 102 13.24 1.79 -3.93
C VAL A 102 12.02 1.87 -4.83
N LEU A 103 11.31 2.99 -4.75
CA LEU A 103 10.18 3.32 -5.61
C LEU A 103 10.57 4.46 -6.51
N ARG A 104 10.28 4.33 -7.80
CA ARG A 104 10.55 5.36 -8.79
C ARG A 104 9.28 5.72 -9.52
N ALA A 105 9.08 7.02 -9.73
CA ALA A 105 8.00 7.51 -10.57
C ALA A 105 8.28 7.12 -12.02
N ALA A 106 7.25 6.68 -12.72
CA ALA A 106 7.36 6.23 -14.10
C ALA A 106 6.48 7.09 -15.03
N PRO A 107 6.89 7.29 -16.30
CA PRO A 107 6.05 7.89 -17.33
C PRO A 107 4.80 7.07 -17.62
N PRO A 108 3.76 7.68 -18.21
CA PRO A 108 2.54 6.97 -18.59
C PRO A 108 2.85 5.84 -19.58
N GLY A 109 2.25 4.67 -19.36
CA GLY A 109 2.39 3.50 -20.23
C GLY A 109 3.46 2.50 -19.79
N THR A 110 4.13 2.73 -18.65
CA THR A 110 5.13 1.81 -18.09
C THR A 110 4.49 0.59 -17.41
N GLY A 111 3.32 0.76 -16.82
CA GLY A 111 2.68 -0.27 -16.00
C GLY A 111 3.33 -0.44 -14.61
N ILE A 112 2.84 -1.44 -13.87
CA ILE A 112 3.33 -1.76 -12.52
C ILE A 112 4.47 -2.77 -12.59
N ILE A 113 5.71 -2.28 -12.53
CA ILE A 113 6.91 -3.09 -12.47
C ILE A 113 7.34 -3.21 -11.00
N ALA A 114 6.85 -4.25 -10.33
CA ALA A 114 7.14 -4.48 -8.91
C ALA A 114 7.15 -5.99 -8.59
N GLY A 115 7.89 -6.38 -7.55
CA GLY A 115 7.82 -7.73 -6.99
C GLY A 115 6.45 -8.03 -6.38
N GLY A 116 6.04 -9.30 -6.35
CA GLY A 116 4.66 -9.72 -6.01
C GLY A 116 4.02 -9.00 -4.81
N PRO A 117 4.66 -8.97 -3.63
CA PRO A 117 4.10 -8.27 -2.46
C PRO A 117 3.95 -6.76 -2.63
N MET A 118 4.84 -6.11 -3.39
CA MET A 118 4.76 -4.68 -3.69
C MET A 118 3.72 -4.40 -4.78
N ARG A 119 3.62 -5.26 -5.79
CA ARG A 119 2.61 -5.18 -6.85
C ARG A 119 1.20 -5.20 -6.27
N ALA A 120 0.93 -6.08 -5.31
CA ALA A 120 -0.36 -6.11 -4.62
C ALA A 120 -0.72 -4.77 -3.94
N ILE A 121 0.28 -4.05 -3.41
CA ILE A 121 0.07 -2.70 -2.83
C ILE A 121 -0.25 -1.69 -3.94
N PHE A 122 0.50 -1.66 -5.04
CA PHE A 122 0.28 -0.68 -6.09
C PHE A 122 -1.05 -0.88 -6.83
N GLU A 123 -1.45 -2.13 -7.05
CA GLU A 123 -2.74 -2.46 -7.66
C GLU A 123 -3.89 -2.02 -6.75
N THR A 124 -3.86 -2.36 -5.46
CA THR A 124 -4.91 -1.93 -4.50
C THR A 124 -4.90 -0.43 -4.24
N LEU A 125 -3.76 0.23 -4.40
CA LEU A 125 -3.64 1.69 -4.30
C LEU A 125 -4.24 2.41 -5.51
N GLY A 126 -4.33 1.73 -6.67
CA GLY A 126 -4.80 2.30 -7.94
C GLY A 126 -3.70 2.97 -8.79
N VAL A 127 -2.42 2.69 -8.49
CA VAL A 127 -1.29 3.22 -9.27
C VAL A 127 -1.16 2.42 -10.55
N GLN A 128 -1.07 3.10 -11.69
CA GLN A 128 -0.94 2.44 -12.99
C GLN A 128 0.53 2.34 -13.43
N ASP A 129 1.35 3.34 -13.14
CA ASP A 129 2.76 3.37 -13.55
C ASP A 129 3.68 3.57 -12.35
N VAL A 130 4.53 2.57 -12.09
CA VAL A 130 5.56 2.64 -11.05
C VAL A 130 6.62 1.59 -11.29
N VAL A 131 7.87 1.95 -11.02
CA VAL A 131 8.99 1.00 -10.99
C VAL A 131 9.46 0.85 -9.55
N ALA A 132 9.38 -0.37 -9.03
CA ALA A 132 9.73 -0.69 -7.66
C ALA A 132 10.67 -1.90 -7.59
N LYS A 133 11.73 -1.77 -6.80
CA LYS A 133 12.69 -2.85 -6.56
C LYS A 133 12.97 -3.02 -5.08
N SER A 134 12.95 -4.26 -4.61
CA SER A 134 13.54 -4.63 -3.31
C SER A 134 15.03 -4.89 -3.50
N LEU A 135 15.86 -4.20 -2.71
CA LEU A 135 17.32 -4.32 -2.67
C LEU A 135 17.80 -5.08 -1.43
N GLY A 136 16.88 -5.59 -0.62
CA GLY A 136 17.20 -6.27 0.64
C GLY A 136 16.51 -7.62 0.74
N THR A 137 15.76 -7.82 1.83
CA THR A 137 15.03 -9.07 2.07
C THR A 137 13.96 -9.37 1.03
N GLN A 138 13.74 -10.67 0.80
CA GLN A 138 12.62 -11.20 0.01
C GLN A 138 11.40 -11.54 0.87
N ASN A 139 11.46 -11.34 2.21
CA ASN A 139 10.33 -11.63 3.10
C ASN A 139 9.17 -10.66 2.84
N PRO A 140 7.97 -11.15 2.46
CA PRO A 140 6.80 -10.31 2.17
C PRO A 140 6.44 -9.34 3.31
N HIS A 141 6.56 -9.77 4.58
CA HIS A 141 6.21 -8.93 5.72
C HIS A 141 7.07 -7.66 5.81
N ASN A 142 8.38 -7.80 5.60
CA ASN A 142 9.30 -6.68 5.66
C ASN A 142 9.23 -5.81 4.40
N MET A 143 9.03 -6.43 3.22
CA MET A 143 8.85 -5.68 1.98
C MET A 143 7.61 -4.79 2.02
N ILE A 144 6.46 -5.31 2.50
CA ILE A 144 5.25 -4.50 2.63
C ILE A 144 5.50 -3.33 3.58
N LYS A 145 6.02 -3.60 4.78
CA LYS A 145 6.29 -2.53 5.76
C LYS A 145 7.27 -1.48 5.23
N ALA A 146 8.34 -1.89 4.57
CA ALA A 146 9.29 -0.97 3.94
C ALA A 146 8.64 -0.15 2.82
N THR A 147 7.73 -0.74 2.04
CA THR A 147 6.98 -0.03 1.00
C THR A 147 6.03 1.00 1.61
N PHE A 148 5.32 0.66 2.68
CA PHE A 148 4.48 1.62 3.40
C PHE A 148 5.30 2.77 4.00
N GLU A 149 6.52 2.50 4.47
CA GLU A 149 7.41 3.56 4.93
C GLU A 149 7.86 4.48 3.79
N ALA A 150 8.15 3.93 2.60
CA ALA A 150 8.42 4.74 1.41
C ALA A 150 7.23 5.62 1.04
N LEU A 151 6.01 5.05 1.05
CA LEU A 151 4.78 5.76 0.69
C LEU A 151 4.42 6.88 1.67
N LYS A 152 4.70 6.71 2.97
CA LYS A 152 4.53 7.78 3.97
C LYS A 152 5.48 8.95 3.76
N ASN A 153 6.69 8.68 3.27
CA ASN A 153 7.67 9.71 2.96
C ASN A 153 7.36 10.47 1.66
N LEU A 154 6.39 10.02 0.88
CA LEU A 154 5.97 10.67 -0.34
C LEU A 154 5.30 12.01 -0.03
N GLN A 155 5.86 13.09 -0.57
CA GLN A 155 5.33 14.44 -0.40
C GLN A 155 4.67 14.96 -1.67
N SER A 156 3.48 15.54 -1.53
CA SER A 156 2.85 16.27 -2.63
C SER A 156 3.50 17.65 -2.80
N PRO A 157 3.62 18.19 -4.02
CA PRO A 157 4.11 19.55 -4.24
C PRO A 157 3.33 20.61 -3.45
N ARG A 158 2.01 20.39 -3.26
CA ARG A 158 1.16 21.25 -2.42
C ARG A 158 1.63 21.26 -0.97
N THR A 159 1.88 20.10 -0.39
CA THR A 159 2.38 19.98 1.00
C THR A 159 3.74 20.66 1.15
N VAL A 160 4.64 20.50 0.17
CA VAL A 160 5.95 21.15 0.18
C VAL A 160 5.83 22.67 0.04
N ALA A 161 4.93 23.16 -0.82
CA ALA A 161 4.64 24.58 -1.01
C ALA A 161 4.16 25.25 0.28
N THR A 162 3.17 24.65 0.95
CA THR A 162 2.68 25.13 2.24
C THR A 162 3.78 25.14 3.29
N ARG A 163 4.61 24.08 3.36
CA ARG A 163 5.72 24.02 4.33
C ARG A 163 6.80 25.06 4.09
N ARG A 164 7.04 25.43 2.83
CA ARG A 164 8.08 26.40 2.43
C ARG A 164 7.56 27.83 2.26
N GLY A 165 6.25 28.08 2.40
CA GLY A 165 5.64 29.39 2.20
C GLY A 165 5.76 29.90 0.75
N ARG A 166 5.85 29.02 -0.24
CA ARG A 166 5.98 29.38 -1.67
C ARG A 166 4.75 28.94 -2.47
N LYS A 167 4.56 29.51 -3.67
CA LYS A 167 3.50 29.04 -4.58
C LYS A 167 3.89 27.69 -5.17
N VAL A 168 2.90 26.87 -5.50
CA VAL A 168 3.13 25.52 -6.08
C VAL A 168 3.90 25.60 -7.40
N GLY A 169 3.62 26.61 -8.22
CA GLY A 169 4.29 26.84 -9.51
C GLY A 169 5.79 27.13 -9.39
N ASP A 170 6.27 27.64 -8.25
CA ASP A 170 7.70 27.91 -8.03
C ASP A 170 8.47 26.63 -7.64
N ILE A 171 7.77 25.55 -7.30
CA ILE A 171 8.34 24.30 -6.77
C ILE A 171 8.31 23.20 -7.82
N VAL A 172 7.20 23.07 -8.52
CA VAL A 172 7.11 22.23 -9.71
C VAL A 172 7.68 23.08 -10.84
N GLY A 173 9.01 23.18 -10.93
CA GLY A 173 9.65 23.93 -12.01
C GLY A 173 9.03 23.55 -13.35
N ARG A 174 8.85 24.53 -14.25
CA ARG A 174 8.31 24.36 -15.61
C ARG A 174 9.14 23.33 -16.38
N ARG A 175 8.83 22.05 -16.21
CA ARG A 175 9.48 20.93 -16.92
C ARG A 175 8.65 20.43 -18.09
N ASP A 176 7.49 21.05 -18.32
CA ASP A 176 6.66 20.80 -19.49
C ASP A 176 7.21 21.52 -20.74
N GLU A 177 8.10 22.50 -20.59
CA GLU A 177 8.74 23.20 -21.73
C GLU A 177 9.84 22.32 -22.39
N GLU A 178 10.63 21.53 -21.65
CA GLU A 178 11.68 20.66 -22.22
C GLU A 178 11.17 19.38 -22.92
N ARG A 179 9.90 18.99 -22.71
CA ARG A 179 9.31 17.80 -23.35
C ARG A 179 8.45 18.11 -24.58
N ALA A 180 8.14 19.37 -24.82
CA ALA A 180 7.40 19.81 -26.01
C ALA A 180 8.33 20.16 -27.19
N GLU A 181 9.64 20.29 -26.95
CA GLU A 181 10.64 20.67 -27.95
C GLU A 181 11.53 19.50 -28.44
N ALA A 182 11.20 18.25 -28.09
CA ALA A 182 11.89 17.04 -28.55
C ALA A 182 10.90 16.05 -29.20
#